data_AF-A0A9Q0LE06-F1
#
_entry.id   AF-A0A9Q0LE06-F1
#
_cell.length_a   1.000
_cell.length_b   1.000
_cell.length_c   1.000
_cell.angle_alpha   90.00
_cell.angle_beta   90.00
_cell.angle_gamma   90.00
#
_symmetry.space_group_name_H-M   'P 1'
#
loop_
_entity.id
_entity.type
_entity.pdbx_description
1 polymer ?
#
loop_
_entity_poly.entity_id
_entity_poly.type
_entity_poly.pdbx_seq_one_letter_code
_entity_poly.pdbx_strand_id
1 'polypeptide(L)'
;MSLQNALKSVQLKKQTQQNSTENNLNGFFTEQELRDGQKQVLEVNIENWIELLESKNLTFPTKFVSISIQEAKSLKECCEQQKKYGKIEENKLSELNDLKKKLNQEIKDLLSNSKFNQDGIFMKMSSRSAKDAIEFHPNFPIFYKNQLLDLKKPFKDISENEKLFALIEASKNCLKVKNADDIIFLVTHSDRIWMDMSIALENIDIFNESFVLRTWFDIDADLEFRGYVFNNNLNALSQYFQYFSSPRLVEQKEEIQKIILNFFENEVKPCLSTKFTNYVIDFCIAKEPKNQPFVIELNAFHFSDTCLFNWAKDQELFKNGPFEFRITEKPRSGAKAELEKSWKELIETVKI
;
A
#
# COMPACT_ATOMS: atom_id res chain seq x y z
N MET A 1 11.98 -17.32 -23.15
CA MET A 1 12.26 -16.08 -23.91
C MET A 1 12.89 -15.12 -22.91
N SER A 2 14.16 -14.71 -23.06
CA SER A 2 14.87 -13.96 -22.01
C SER A 2 14.19 -12.60 -21.76
N LEU A 3 14.25 -12.09 -20.53
CA LEU A 3 13.68 -10.81 -20.12
C LEU A 3 14.17 -9.64 -21.01
N GLN A 4 15.39 -9.76 -21.56
CA GLN A 4 15.94 -8.83 -22.56
C GLN A 4 15.11 -8.77 -23.86
N ASN A 5 14.44 -9.86 -24.27
CA ASN A 5 13.57 -9.87 -25.45
C ASN A 5 12.15 -9.38 -25.14
N ALA A 6 11.69 -9.52 -23.89
CA ALA A 6 10.42 -8.95 -23.43
C ALA A 6 10.51 -7.41 -23.26
N LEU A 7 11.67 -6.90 -22.84
CA LEU A 7 11.92 -5.45 -22.75
C LEU A 7 12.13 -4.80 -24.11
N LYS A 8 12.72 -5.51 -25.09
CA LYS A 8 12.89 -5.01 -26.47
C LYS A 8 11.60 -5.00 -27.29
N SER A 9 10.65 -5.90 -27.03
CA SER A 9 9.37 -5.92 -27.76
C SER A 9 8.35 -4.87 -27.29
N VAL A 10 8.65 -4.14 -26.21
CA VAL A 10 7.83 -3.04 -25.69
C VAL A 10 8.22 -1.68 -26.29
N GLN A 11 9.35 -1.57 -26.99
CA GLN A 11 9.67 -0.37 -27.76
C GLN A 11 9.01 -0.42 -29.15
N LEU A 12 7.91 0.34 -29.26
CA LEU A 12 7.17 0.82 -30.45
C LEU A 12 5.75 0.26 -30.61
N LYS A 13 4.86 0.69 -29.71
CA LYS A 13 3.59 1.31 -30.13
C LYS A 13 3.40 2.63 -29.40
N LYS A 14 3.32 3.71 -30.19
CA LYS A 14 3.13 5.10 -29.76
C LYS A 14 1.86 5.28 -28.93
N GLN A 15 1.99 6.15 -27.92
CA GLN A 15 0.95 6.90 -27.20
C GLN A 15 -0.14 6.08 -26.52
N THR A 16 0.14 5.70 -25.27
CA THR A 16 -0.89 5.52 -24.25
C THR A 16 -0.43 6.19 -22.96
N GLN A 17 -1.41 6.79 -22.26
CA GLN A 17 -1.28 7.75 -21.18
C GLN A 17 -0.37 7.28 -20.04
N GLN A 18 0.39 8.24 -19.51
CA GLN A 18 1.24 8.12 -18.33
C GLN A 18 0.44 7.56 -17.14
N ASN A 19 0.88 6.41 -16.61
CA ASN A 19 0.53 5.97 -15.26
C ASN A 19 1.19 6.95 -14.27
N SER A 20 0.40 7.62 -13.44
CA SER A 20 0.85 8.69 -12.54
C SER A 20 1.38 8.19 -11.20
N THR A 21 1.55 6.88 -11.01
CA THR A 21 2.16 6.28 -9.80
C THR A 21 3.64 5.92 -9.96
N GLU A 22 4.17 5.98 -11.19
CA GLU A 22 5.61 5.94 -11.44
C GLU A 22 6.08 7.35 -11.77
N ASN A 23 6.58 8.07 -10.76
CA ASN A 23 7.50 9.17 -11.00
C ASN A 23 8.53 8.70 -12.05
N ASN A 24 8.78 9.51 -13.08
CA ASN A 24 9.71 9.23 -14.17
C ASN A 24 11.14 8.86 -13.68
N LEU A 25 11.35 7.62 -13.23
CA LEU A 25 12.67 7.08 -12.88
C LEU A 25 13.34 6.44 -14.12
N ASN A 26 12.57 6.16 -15.18
CA ASN A 26 13.03 5.60 -16.45
C ASN A 26 13.86 6.64 -17.23
N GLY A 27 15.12 6.81 -16.81
CA GLY A 27 16.09 7.70 -17.46
C GLY A 27 17.24 8.16 -16.55
N PHE A 28 17.13 7.96 -15.22
CA PHE A 28 18.10 8.51 -14.26
C PHE A 28 18.93 7.46 -13.51
N PHE A 29 18.63 6.17 -13.66
CA PHE A 29 19.35 5.10 -12.95
C PHE A 29 20.04 4.16 -13.92
N THR A 30 21.28 3.84 -13.59
CA THR A 30 22.05 2.75 -14.19
C THR A 30 21.42 1.40 -13.86
N GLU A 31 21.73 0.36 -14.65
CA GLU A 31 21.30 -1.01 -14.31
C GLU A 31 21.75 -1.46 -12.91
N GLN A 32 22.90 -0.97 -12.45
CA GLN A 32 23.42 -1.29 -11.13
C GLN A 32 22.56 -0.64 -10.04
N GLU A 33 22.21 0.65 -10.19
CA GLU A 33 21.34 1.34 -9.23
C GLU A 33 19.93 0.73 -9.19
N LEU A 34 19.42 0.22 -10.31
CA LEU A 34 18.16 -0.52 -10.33
C LEU A 34 18.26 -1.85 -9.56
N ARG A 35 19.35 -2.61 -9.72
CA ARG A 35 19.59 -3.85 -8.96
C ARG A 35 19.76 -3.58 -7.47
N ASP A 36 20.53 -2.55 -7.13
CA ASP A 36 20.73 -2.14 -5.74
C ASP A 36 19.41 -1.67 -5.10
N GLY A 37 18.58 -0.96 -5.87
CA GLY A 37 17.23 -0.59 -5.46
C GLY A 37 16.31 -1.78 -5.22
N GLN A 38 16.33 -2.77 -6.10
CA GLN A 38 15.59 -4.03 -5.92
C GLN A 38 16.02 -4.75 -4.65
N LYS A 39 17.33 -4.80 -4.36
CA LYS A 39 17.85 -5.38 -3.12
C LYS A 39 17.37 -4.62 -1.88
N GLN A 40 17.42 -3.29 -1.91
CA GLN A 40 16.92 -2.45 -0.80
C GLN A 40 15.43 -2.67 -0.52
N VAL A 41 14.62 -2.93 -1.56
CA VAL A 41 13.20 -3.29 -1.38
C VAL A 41 13.06 -4.60 -0.60
N LEU A 42 13.85 -5.62 -0.92
CA LEU A 42 13.83 -6.89 -0.18
C LEU A 42 14.30 -6.74 1.26
N GLU A 43 15.27 -5.86 1.53
CA GLU A 43 15.80 -5.60 2.87
C GLU A 43 14.73 -5.04 3.83
N VAL A 44 13.73 -4.33 3.30
CA VAL A 44 12.62 -3.74 4.08
C VAL A 44 11.32 -4.54 4.02
N ASN A 45 11.33 -5.74 3.43
CA ASN A 45 10.21 -6.68 3.51
C ASN A 45 9.78 -6.89 4.97
N ILE A 46 8.49 -7.11 5.20
CA ILE A 46 7.91 -7.10 6.56
C ILE A 46 8.52 -8.15 7.50
N GLU A 47 8.93 -9.29 6.97
CA GLU A 47 9.64 -10.35 7.68
C GLU A 47 10.92 -9.83 8.36
N ASN A 48 11.54 -8.77 7.82
CA ASN A 48 12.80 -8.25 8.32
C ASN A 48 12.65 -7.29 9.51
N TRP A 49 11.46 -6.78 9.81
CA TRP A 49 11.26 -5.76 10.83
C TRP A 49 10.07 -6.00 11.77
N ILE A 50 9.13 -6.90 11.43
CA ILE A 50 7.91 -7.08 12.21
C ILE A 50 8.19 -7.43 13.68
N GLU A 51 9.12 -8.34 13.96
CA GLU A 51 9.43 -8.80 15.32
C GLU A 51 9.99 -7.66 16.21
N LEU A 52 10.69 -6.71 15.58
CA LEU A 52 11.27 -5.54 16.27
C LEU A 52 10.17 -4.60 16.81
N LEU A 53 8.98 -4.60 16.20
CA LEU A 53 7.89 -3.67 16.50
C LEU A 53 6.68 -4.35 17.17
N GLU A 54 6.32 -5.55 16.72
CA GLU A 54 5.12 -6.27 17.18
C GLU A 54 5.22 -6.67 18.64
N SER A 55 6.41 -7.09 19.11
CA SER A 55 6.66 -7.43 20.52
C SER A 55 6.37 -6.28 21.50
N LYS A 56 6.35 -5.04 21.01
CA LYS A 56 6.03 -3.82 21.76
C LYS A 56 4.68 -3.21 21.40
N ASN A 57 3.85 -3.89 20.58
CA ASN A 57 2.58 -3.41 20.06
C ASN A 57 2.68 -2.09 19.26
N LEU A 58 3.81 -1.85 18.58
CA LEU A 58 4.04 -0.63 17.77
C LEU A 58 3.53 -0.77 16.33
N THR A 59 3.00 -1.94 15.98
CA THR A 59 2.46 -2.28 14.67
C THR A 59 1.33 -3.29 14.83
N PHE A 60 0.62 -3.62 13.76
CA PHE A 60 -0.54 -4.50 13.84
C PHE A 60 -0.15 -5.97 14.01
N PRO A 61 -0.93 -6.76 14.78
CA PRO A 61 -0.75 -8.19 14.85
C PRO A 61 -0.76 -8.82 13.46
N THR A 62 0.22 -9.67 13.20
CA THR A 62 0.56 -10.17 11.87
C THR A 62 0.80 -11.68 11.92
N LYS A 63 0.31 -12.38 10.89
CA LYS A 63 0.61 -13.79 10.63
C LYS A 63 1.16 -13.95 9.22
N PHE A 64 2.07 -14.89 9.08
CA PHE A 64 2.72 -15.20 7.81
C PHE A 64 2.23 -16.55 7.29
N VAL A 65 1.90 -16.59 6.02
CA VAL A 65 1.67 -17.83 5.27
C VAL A 65 2.70 -17.89 4.16
N SER A 66 3.80 -18.59 4.43
CA SER A 66 4.88 -18.75 3.46
C SER A 66 4.38 -19.40 2.18
N ILE A 67 4.88 -18.91 1.06
CA ILE A 67 4.50 -19.37 -0.28
C ILE A 67 5.65 -20.21 -0.82
N SER A 68 5.35 -21.38 -1.36
CA SER A 68 6.34 -22.16 -2.11
C SER A 68 6.58 -21.57 -3.50
N ILE A 69 7.75 -21.85 -4.09
CA ILE A 69 8.06 -21.45 -5.47
C ILE A 69 6.99 -21.96 -6.46
N GLN A 70 6.40 -23.14 -6.22
CA GLN A 70 5.35 -23.67 -7.08
C GLN A 70 4.04 -22.89 -6.93
N GLU A 71 3.61 -22.59 -5.70
CA GLU A 71 2.44 -21.74 -5.44
C GLU A 71 2.63 -20.34 -6.05
N ALA A 72 3.83 -19.76 -5.92
CA ALA A 72 4.20 -18.49 -6.53
C ALA A 72 4.09 -18.50 -8.08
N LYS A 73 4.58 -19.57 -8.72
CA LYS A 73 4.42 -19.77 -10.18
C LYS A 73 2.95 -19.87 -10.58
N SER A 74 2.15 -20.67 -9.88
CA SER A 74 0.71 -20.80 -10.17
C SER A 74 -0.03 -19.48 -9.97
N LEU A 75 0.31 -18.68 -8.94
CA LEU A 75 -0.24 -17.34 -8.75
C LEU A 75 0.12 -16.40 -9.90
N LYS A 76 1.40 -16.36 -10.30
CA LYS A 76 1.87 -15.54 -11.42
C LYS A 76 1.16 -15.91 -12.74
N GLU A 77 1.00 -17.21 -13.01
CA GLU A 77 0.24 -17.69 -14.18
C GLU A 77 -1.23 -17.22 -14.11
N CYS A 78 -1.87 -17.25 -12.94
CA CYS A 78 -3.22 -16.74 -12.76
C CYS A 78 -3.30 -15.23 -13.02
N CYS A 79 -2.36 -14.42 -12.51
CA CYS A 79 -2.28 -12.99 -12.83
C CYS A 79 -2.13 -12.76 -14.34
N GLU A 80 -1.28 -13.54 -15.02
CA GLU A 80 -1.07 -13.43 -16.47
C GLU A 80 -2.33 -13.77 -17.27
N GLN A 81 -3.07 -14.82 -16.88
CA GLN A 81 -4.35 -15.16 -17.49
C GLN A 81 -5.37 -14.04 -17.28
N GLN A 82 -5.50 -13.55 -16.04
CA GLN A 82 -6.43 -12.47 -15.72
C GLN A 82 -6.13 -11.22 -16.56
N LYS A 83 -4.87 -10.81 -16.63
CA LYS A 83 -4.44 -9.65 -17.43
C LYS A 83 -4.68 -9.84 -18.93
N LYS A 84 -4.42 -11.04 -19.46
CA LYS A 84 -4.50 -11.32 -20.90
C LYS A 84 -5.93 -11.56 -21.39
N TYR A 85 -6.76 -12.21 -20.58
CA TYR A 85 -8.06 -12.73 -21.00
C TYR A 85 -9.23 -12.19 -20.17
N GLY A 86 -8.99 -11.42 -19.11
CA GLY A 86 -10.02 -10.95 -18.18
C GLY A 86 -10.68 -12.04 -17.35
N LYS A 87 -10.12 -13.26 -17.37
CA LYS A 87 -10.60 -14.43 -16.63
C LYS A 87 -9.47 -15.42 -16.39
N ILE A 88 -9.62 -16.22 -15.34
CA ILE A 88 -8.72 -17.31 -14.98
C ILE A 88 -9.45 -18.64 -15.20
N GLU A 89 -8.77 -19.62 -15.79
CA GLU A 89 -9.33 -20.95 -16.00
C GLU A 89 -9.53 -21.69 -14.66
N GLU A 90 -10.62 -22.45 -14.54
CA GLU A 90 -11.00 -23.12 -13.29
C GLU A 90 -9.98 -24.17 -12.84
N ASN A 91 -9.36 -24.88 -13.79
CA ASN A 91 -8.26 -25.81 -13.51
C ASN A 91 -7.02 -25.10 -12.95
N LYS A 92 -6.77 -23.84 -13.30
CA LYS A 92 -5.67 -23.06 -12.72
C LYS A 92 -5.98 -22.57 -11.32
N LEU A 93 -7.22 -22.15 -11.08
CA LEU A 93 -7.67 -21.82 -9.72
C LEU A 93 -7.63 -23.03 -8.79
N SER A 94 -7.89 -24.24 -9.30
CA SER A 94 -7.87 -25.45 -8.48
C SER A 94 -6.47 -25.87 -8.03
N GLU A 95 -5.41 -25.47 -8.75
CA GLU A 95 -4.01 -25.63 -8.31
C GLU A 95 -3.74 -24.86 -7.00
N LEU A 96 -4.52 -23.81 -6.71
CA LEU A 96 -4.38 -22.98 -5.51
C LEU A 96 -5.23 -23.47 -4.32
N ASN A 97 -5.94 -24.59 -4.44
CA ASN A 97 -6.88 -25.04 -3.41
C ASN A 97 -6.22 -25.30 -2.04
N ASP A 98 -5.03 -25.89 -2.03
CA ASP A 98 -4.34 -26.16 -0.76
C ASP A 98 -3.80 -24.88 -0.13
N LEU A 99 -3.33 -23.94 -0.94
CA LEU A 99 -2.98 -22.59 -0.48
C LEU A 99 -4.20 -21.88 0.11
N LYS A 100 -5.37 -21.93 -0.56
CA LYS A 100 -6.62 -21.36 -0.04
C LYS A 100 -7.02 -21.96 1.30
N LYS A 101 -6.85 -23.28 1.50
CA LYS A 101 -7.10 -23.93 2.79
C LYS A 101 -6.17 -23.39 3.88
N LYS A 102 -4.86 -23.28 3.60
CA LYS A 102 -3.88 -22.70 4.55
C LYS A 102 -4.27 -21.27 4.93
N LEU A 103 -4.56 -20.43 3.94
CA LEU A 103 -4.99 -19.04 4.16
C LEU A 103 -6.26 -18.97 5.01
N ASN A 104 -7.30 -19.74 4.69
CA ASN A 104 -8.55 -19.74 5.45
C ASN A 104 -8.34 -20.17 6.92
N GLN A 105 -7.46 -21.13 7.17
CA GLN A 105 -7.13 -21.54 8.53
C GLN A 105 -6.48 -20.38 9.31
N GLU A 106 -5.50 -19.71 8.71
CA GLU A 106 -4.80 -18.61 9.37
C GLU A 106 -5.68 -17.35 9.54
N ILE A 107 -6.56 -17.06 8.58
CA ILE A 107 -7.59 -16.01 8.71
C ILE A 107 -8.49 -16.31 9.89
N LYS A 108 -9.00 -17.55 9.98
CA LYS A 108 -9.89 -17.96 11.08
C LYS A 108 -9.20 -17.80 12.43
N ASP A 109 -7.94 -18.24 12.53
CA ASP A 109 -7.16 -18.15 13.76
C ASP A 109 -6.84 -16.69 14.12
N LEU A 110 -6.61 -15.81 13.14
CA LEU A 110 -6.38 -14.38 13.39
C LEU A 110 -7.66 -13.69 13.88
N LEU A 111 -8.80 -13.97 13.24
CA LEU A 111 -10.10 -13.43 13.62
C LEU A 111 -10.54 -13.91 15.00
N SER A 112 -10.35 -15.19 15.34
CA SER A 112 -10.73 -15.74 16.64
C SER A 112 -9.90 -15.20 17.81
N ASN A 113 -8.65 -14.82 17.55
CA ASN A 113 -7.73 -14.28 18.56
C ASN A 113 -7.70 -12.75 18.62
N SER A 114 -8.46 -12.08 17.76
CA SER A 114 -8.48 -10.61 17.74
C SER A 114 -9.20 -10.07 18.98
N LYS A 115 -8.52 -9.17 19.73
CA LYS A 115 -9.11 -8.44 20.87
C LYS A 115 -10.17 -7.42 20.44
N PHE A 116 -10.30 -7.20 19.14
CA PHE A 116 -11.20 -6.22 18.54
C PHE A 116 -12.28 -6.98 17.77
N ASN A 117 -13.51 -6.47 17.76
CA ASN A 117 -14.60 -7.06 16.99
C ASN A 117 -14.31 -6.89 15.50
N GLN A 118 -13.68 -7.89 14.88
CA GLN A 118 -13.21 -7.80 13.50
C GLN A 118 -14.06 -8.66 12.57
N ASP A 119 -14.61 -8.02 11.55
CA ASP A 119 -15.33 -8.67 10.45
C ASP A 119 -14.46 -8.89 9.21
N GLY A 120 -13.13 -8.83 9.35
CA GLY A 120 -12.16 -9.07 8.28
C GLY A 120 -10.73 -8.74 8.70
N ILE A 121 -9.78 -8.99 7.80
CA ILE A 121 -8.35 -8.74 7.97
C ILE A 121 -7.83 -7.89 6.79
N PHE A 122 -6.63 -7.35 6.93
CA PHE A 122 -5.87 -6.78 5.81
C PHE A 122 -4.86 -7.81 5.30
N MET A 123 -4.67 -7.88 3.98
CA MET A 123 -3.67 -8.75 3.37
C MET A 123 -2.72 -7.95 2.47
N LYS A 124 -1.43 -8.27 2.59
CA LYS A 124 -0.39 -7.87 1.63
C LYS A 124 0.55 -9.05 1.34
N MET A 125 1.41 -8.90 0.34
CA MET A 125 2.58 -9.75 0.16
C MET A 125 3.74 -9.21 1.03
N SER A 126 4.90 -9.88 1.04
CA SER A 126 6.08 -9.48 1.83
C SER A 126 6.48 -8.00 1.62
N SER A 127 6.44 -7.56 0.37
CA SER A 127 6.82 -6.21 -0.06
C SER A 127 5.66 -5.21 -0.03
N ARG A 128 4.55 -5.47 -0.73
CA ARG A 128 3.48 -4.49 -0.99
C ARG A 128 2.06 -5.10 -0.99
N SER A 129 1.05 -4.24 -0.87
CA SER A 129 -0.38 -4.60 -0.97
C SER A 129 -0.97 -4.38 -2.36
N ALA A 130 -2.05 -5.11 -2.67
CA ALA A 130 -2.82 -5.08 -3.93
C ALA A 130 -3.69 -3.82 -4.14
N LYS A 131 -3.18 -2.60 -3.86
CA LYS A 131 -3.97 -1.36 -3.90
C LYS A 131 -4.51 -1.03 -5.31
N ASP A 132 -3.90 -1.55 -6.35
CA ASP A 132 -4.30 -1.39 -7.75
C ASP A 132 -5.45 -2.32 -8.16
N ALA A 133 -5.63 -3.48 -7.51
CA ALA A 133 -6.71 -4.42 -7.82
C ALA A 133 -8.12 -3.89 -7.51
N ILE A 134 -8.21 -2.76 -6.79
CA ILE A 134 -9.47 -2.14 -6.34
C ILE A 134 -10.37 -1.76 -7.51
N GLU A 135 -9.78 -1.42 -8.66
CA GLU A 135 -10.53 -1.05 -9.86
C GLU A 135 -11.42 -2.18 -10.40
N PHE A 136 -11.08 -3.42 -10.08
CA PHE A 136 -11.85 -4.60 -10.48
C PHE A 136 -12.79 -5.08 -9.37
N HIS A 137 -12.72 -4.50 -8.17
CA HIS A 137 -13.39 -5.05 -7.01
C HIS A 137 -14.91 -4.89 -7.11
N PRO A 138 -15.70 -5.99 -7.07
CA PRO A 138 -17.13 -5.95 -7.38
C PRO A 138 -17.95 -5.12 -6.39
N ASN A 139 -17.50 -5.02 -5.14
CA ASN A 139 -18.16 -4.24 -4.10
C ASN A 139 -17.72 -2.77 -4.04
N PHE A 140 -16.76 -2.34 -4.87
CA PHE A 140 -16.30 -0.94 -4.85
C PHE A 140 -17.45 0.06 -5.03
N PRO A 141 -18.36 -0.09 -6.02
CA PRO A 141 -19.48 0.84 -6.20
C PRO A 141 -20.39 0.93 -4.96
N ILE A 142 -20.56 -0.18 -4.23
CA ILE A 142 -21.37 -0.24 -3.01
C ILE A 142 -20.66 0.54 -1.90
N PHE A 143 -19.37 0.28 -1.67
CA PHE A 143 -18.60 1.00 -0.65
C PHE A 143 -18.54 2.50 -0.94
N TYR A 144 -18.28 2.88 -2.20
CA TYR A 144 -18.24 4.28 -2.58
C TYR A 144 -19.59 4.98 -2.40
N LYS A 145 -20.68 4.33 -2.80
CA LYS A 145 -22.03 4.85 -2.55
C LYS A 145 -22.29 5.04 -1.05
N ASN A 146 -21.92 4.08 -0.21
CA ASN A 146 -22.11 4.19 1.24
C ASN A 146 -21.32 5.36 1.83
N GLN A 147 -20.05 5.52 1.45
CA GLN A 147 -19.22 6.66 1.89
C GLN A 147 -19.84 8.01 1.50
N LEU A 148 -20.43 8.12 0.31
CA LEU A 148 -21.13 9.34 -0.11
C LEU A 148 -22.41 9.59 0.69
N LEU A 149 -23.16 8.54 1.04
CA LEU A 149 -24.38 8.65 1.85
C LEU A 149 -24.07 9.07 3.29
N ASP A 150 -22.95 8.62 3.85
CA ASP A 150 -22.51 8.95 5.20
C ASP A 150 -22.20 10.45 5.39
N LEU A 151 -21.93 11.17 4.29
CA LEU A 151 -21.79 12.63 4.30
C LEU A 151 -23.10 13.35 4.64
N LYS A 152 -24.26 12.67 4.54
CA LYS A 152 -25.61 13.21 4.83
C LYS A 152 -25.91 14.51 4.06
N LYS A 153 -25.43 14.60 2.81
CA LYS A 153 -25.63 15.74 1.90
C LYS A 153 -26.33 15.28 0.62
N PRO A 154 -27.15 16.14 -0.02
CA PRO A 154 -27.61 15.89 -1.37
C PRO A 154 -26.43 15.74 -2.33
N PHE A 155 -26.48 14.79 -3.27
CA PHE A 155 -25.33 14.48 -4.15
C PHE A 155 -24.80 15.68 -4.94
N LYS A 156 -25.70 16.58 -5.36
CA LYS A 156 -25.35 17.83 -6.06
C LYS A 156 -24.50 18.80 -5.22
N ASP A 157 -24.56 18.67 -3.89
CA ASP A 157 -23.88 19.54 -2.92
C ASP A 157 -22.58 18.88 -2.40
N ILE A 158 -22.29 17.64 -2.81
CA ILE A 158 -21.04 16.95 -2.48
C ILE A 158 -19.92 17.51 -3.37
N SER A 159 -18.94 18.12 -2.72
CA SER A 159 -17.76 18.72 -3.36
C SER A 159 -16.83 17.67 -3.99
N GLU A 160 -15.93 18.09 -4.88
CA GLU A 160 -14.89 17.23 -5.42
C GLU A 160 -14.00 16.63 -4.31
N ASN A 161 -13.62 17.43 -3.31
CA ASN A 161 -12.80 17.00 -2.18
C ASN A 161 -13.45 15.85 -1.40
N GLU A 162 -14.75 15.94 -1.15
CA GLU A 162 -15.51 14.91 -0.43
C GLU A 162 -15.66 13.64 -1.25
N LYS A 163 -15.84 13.76 -2.58
CA LYS A 163 -15.83 12.61 -3.49
C LYS A 163 -14.48 11.89 -3.48
N LEU A 164 -13.38 12.65 -3.49
CA LEU A 164 -12.03 12.09 -3.40
C LEU A 164 -11.78 11.41 -2.05
N PHE A 165 -12.22 12.01 -0.94
CA PHE A 165 -12.15 11.36 0.37
C PHE A 165 -12.94 10.04 0.40
N ALA A 166 -14.21 10.08 -0.05
CA ALA A 166 -15.07 8.91 -0.12
C ALA A 166 -14.51 7.79 -1.03
N LEU A 167 -13.85 8.16 -2.13
CA LEU A 167 -13.16 7.26 -3.04
C LEU A 167 -12.03 6.51 -2.33
N ILE A 168 -11.19 7.23 -1.58
CA ILE A 168 -10.09 6.61 -0.83
C ILE A 168 -10.63 5.71 0.30
N GLU A 169 -11.64 6.14 1.04
CA GLU A 169 -12.26 5.31 2.08
C GLU A 169 -12.91 4.04 1.52
N ALA A 170 -13.61 4.15 0.39
CA ALA A 170 -14.18 3.01 -0.30
C ALA A 170 -13.10 2.03 -0.78
N SER A 171 -12.01 2.56 -1.32
CA SER A 171 -10.85 1.79 -1.78
C SER A 171 -10.22 1.01 -0.63
N LYS A 172 -10.02 1.63 0.53
CA LYS A 172 -9.52 0.93 1.72
C LYS A 172 -10.45 -0.22 2.12
N ASN A 173 -11.76 -0.01 2.12
CA ASN A 173 -12.72 -1.08 2.43
C ASN A 173 -12.65 -2.27 1.46
N CYS A 174 -12.27 -2.06 0.19
CA CYS A 174 -12.01 -3.17 -0.74
C CYS A 174 -10.80 -4.04 -0.37
N LEU A 175 -9.87 -3.53 0.45
CA LEU A 175 -8.70 -4.29 0.90
C LEU A 175 -8.97 -5.14 2.14
N LYS A 176 -10.18 -5.05 2.69
CA LYS A 176 -10.62 -5.85 3.82
C LYS A 176 -11.11 -7.21 3.32
N VAL A 177 -10.37 -8.25 3.62
CA VAL A 177 -10.65 -9.62 3.19
C VAL A 177 -11.21 -10.46 4.32
N LYS A 178 -12.10 -11.40 4.01
CA LYS A 178 -12.77 -12.28 4.99
C LYS A 178 -12.44 -13.75 4.79
N ASN A 179 -11.92 -14.11 3.63
CA ASN A 179 -11.60 -15.48 3.26
C ASN A 179 -10.47 -15.50 2.21
N ALA A 180 -10.00 -16.69 1.89
CA ALA A 180 -8.93 -16.88 0.92
C ALA A 180 -9.32 -16.50 -0.52
N ASP A 181 -10.60 -16.61 -0.91
CA ASP A 181 -11.04 -16.21 -2.26
C ASP A 181 -10.91 -14.70 -2.45
N ASP A 182 -11.23 -13.90 -1.43
CA ASP A 182 -10.99 -12.45 -1.44
C ASP A 182 -9.49 -12.14 -1.64
N ILE A 183 -8.60 -12.89 -0.96
CA ILE A 183 -7.14 -12.76 -1.11
C ILE A 183 -6.70 -13.10 -2.53
N ILE A 184 -7.13 -14.25 -3.06
CA ILE A 184 -6.78 -14.70 -4.40
C ILE A 184 -7.31 -13.72 -5.44
N PHE A 185 -8.52 -13.17 -5.26
CA PHE A 185 -9.05 -12.12 -6.11
C PHE A 185 -8.11 -10.91 -6.16
N LEU A 186 -7.78 -10.32 -5.01
CA LEU A 186 -6.90 -9.14 -4.95
C LEU A 186 -5.52 -9.40 -5.57
N VAL A 187 -4.91 -10.54 -5.27
CA VAL A 187 -3.58 -10.90 -5.79
C VAL A 187 -3.58 -11.09 -7.30
N THR A 188 -4.57 -11.81 -7.82
CA THR A 188 -4.65 -12.11 -9.26
C THR A 188 -5.04 -10.92 -10.14
N HIS A 189 -5.58 -9.87 -9.53
CA HIS A 189 -5.96 -8.62 -10.21
C HIS A 189 -4.96 -7.48 -9.97
N SER A 190 -3.83 -7.73 -9.30
CA SER A 190 -2.81 -6.72 -8.99
C SER A 190 -1.61 -6.85 -9.91
N ASP A 191 -1.39 -5.84 -10.75
CA ASP A 191 -0.16 -5.65 -11.53
C ASP A 191 1.04 -5.45 -10.61
N ARG A 192 0.84 -4.75 -9.49
CA ARG A 192 1.88 -4.53 -8.47
C ARG A 192 2.39 -5.84 -7.89
N ILE A 193 1.50 -6.76 -7.52
CA ILE A 193 1.90 -8.08 -6.97
C ILE A 193 2.48 -8.97 -8.07
N TRP A 194 1.92 -8.96 -9.28
CA TRP A 194 2.48 -9.72 -10.41
C TRP A 194 3.93 -9.34 -10.68
N MET A 195 4.25 -8.05 -10.64
CA MET A 195 5.62 -7.56 -10.86
C MET A 195 6.57 -8.05 -9.76
N ASP A 196 6.18 -7.94 -8.49
CA ASP A 196 7.02 -8.40 -7.37
C ASP A 196 7.23 -9.90 -7.38
N MET A 197 6.17 -10.66 -7.63
CA MET A 197 6.26 -12.11 -7.76
C MET A 197 7.19 -12.51 -8.91
N SER A 198 7.21 -11.73 -10.00
CA SER A 198 8.13 -11.94 -11.12
C SER A 198 9.58 -11.71 -10.70
N ILE A 199 9.86 -10.61 -9.99
CA ILE A 199 11.20 -10.30 -9.46
C ILE A 199 11.65 -11.41 -8.48
N ALA A 200 10.78 -11.83 -7.57
CA ALA A 200 11.10 -12.88 -6.60
C ALA A 200 11.41 -14.22 -7.29
N LEU A 201 10.61 -14.62 -8.29
CA LEU A 201 10.83 -15.86 -9.05
C LEU A 201 12.08 -15.82 -9.95
N GLU A 202 12.52 -14.64 -10.39
CA GLU A 202 13.80 -14.45 -11.08
C GLU A 202 15.01 -14.57 -10.13
N ASN A 203 14.80 -14.36 -8.83
CA ASN A 203 15.83 -14.42 -7.78
C ASN A 203 15.58 -15.59 -6.82
N ILE A 204 15.40 -16.80 -7.38
CA ILE A 204 14.97 -18.00 -6.65
C ILE A 204 15.88 -18.38 -5.46
N ASP A 205 17.17 -18.05 -5.52
CA ASP A 205 18.16 -18.38 -4.49
C ASP A 205 17.92 -17.61 -3.17
N ILE A 206 17.21 -16.49 -3.24
CA ILE A 206 16.85 -15.64 -2.09
C ILE A 206 15.33 -15.50 -1.93
N PHE A 207 14.55 -16.37 -2.58
CA PHE A 207 13.09 -16.33 -2.54
C PHE A 207 12.60 -16.55 -1.10
N ASN A 208 11.88 -15.56 -0.57
CA ASN A 208 11.26 -15.61 0.76
C ASN A 208 9.98 -14.77 0.78
N GLU A 209 8.97 -15.23 0.04
CA GLU A 209 7.69 -14.55 -0.08
C GLU A 209 6.61 -15.19 0.79
N SER A 210 5.77 -14.36 1.40
CA SER A 210 4.64 -14.77 2.22
C SER A 210 3.40 -13.97 1.90
N PHE A 211 2.23 -14.57 2.11
CA PHE A 211 1.04 -13.79 2.42
C PHE A 211 1.16 -13.28 3.86
N VAL A 212 0.98 -11.99 4.02
CA VAL A 212 1.07 -11.28 5.28
C VAL A 212 -0.34 -10.89 5.69
N LEU A 213 -0.89 -11.64 6.64
CA LEU A 213 -2.23 -11.50 7.15
C LEU A 213 -2.20 -10.63 8.39
N ARG A 214 -2.82 -9.47 8.34
CA ARG A 214 -2.77 -8.47 9.41
C ARG A 214 -4.15 -8.19 9.94
N THR A 215 -4.25 -8.12 11.25
CA THR A 215 -5.45 -7.68 11.97
C THR A 215 -5.95 -6.35 11.38
N TRP A 216 -7.25 -6.28 11.02
CA TRP A 216 -7.81 -5.06 10.41
C TRP A 216 -7.98 -3.97 11.46
N PHE A 217 -7.43 -2.79 11.19
CA PHE A 217 -7.67 -1.58 11.98
C PHE A 217 -8.41 -0.55 11.15
N ASP A 218 -9.45 0.04 11.73
CA ASP A 218 -10.13 1.18 11.13
C ASP A 218 -9.28 2.45 11.34
N ILE A 219 -8.52 2.77 10.30
CA ILE A 219 -7.66 3.94 10.20
C ILE A 219 -8.38 4.89 9.25
N ASP A 220 -8.52 6.16 9.58
CA ASP A 220 -9.02 7.13 8.59
C ASP A 220 -7.92 7.52 7.59
N ALA A 221 -8.30 7.75 6.33
CA ALA A 221 -7.35 8.03 5.25
C ALA A 221 -6.54 9.31 5.48
N ASP A 222 -7.08 10.28 6.20
CA ASP A 222 -6.37 11.51 6.54
C ASP A 222 -5.48 11.39 7.78
N LEU A 223 -5.49 10.22 8.44
CA LEU A 223 -4.63 9.88 9.56
C LEU A 223 -3.61 8.79 9.19
N GLU A 224 -3.30 8.66 7.90
CA GLU A 224 -2.17 7.88 7.37
C GLU A 224 -1.09 8.83 6.86
N PHE A 225 0.16 8.56 7.21
CA PHE A 225 1.30 9.45 6.98
C PHE A 225 2.51 8.68 6.47
N ARG A 226 3.36 9.34 5.70
CA ARG A 226 4.65 8.81 5.24
C ARG A 226 5.80 9.65 5.77
N GLY A 227 6.72 9.01 6.46
CA GLY A 227 7.92 9.60 7.05
C GLY A 227 9.20 9.19 6.31
N TYR A 228 10.19 10.08 6.31
CA TYR A 228 11.50 9.86 5.68
C TYR A 228 12.58 9.87 6.75
N VAL A 229 13.19 8.70 6.96
CA VAL A 229 14.23 8.50 7.98
C VAL A 229 15.58 8.36 7.30
N PHE A 230 16.53 9.19 7.72
CA PHE A 230 17.92 9.11 7.26
C PHE A 230 18.88 9.26 8.45
N ASN A 231 19.88 8.39 8.52
CA ASN A 231 20.78 8.26 9.67
C ASN A 231 20.03 8.23 11.02
N ASN A 232 18.95 7.44 11.09
CA ASN A 232 18.07 7.30 12.26
C ASN A 232 17.32 8.57 12.68
N ASN A 233 17.25 9.60 11.84
CA ASN A 233 16.47 10.82 12.11
C ASN A 233 15.29 10.91 11.15
N LEU A 234 14.08 11.10 11.70
CA LEU A 234 12.88 11.39 10.92
C LEU A 234 12.92 12.86 10.51
N ASN A 235 13.23 13.13 9.24
CA ASN A 235 13.47 14.48 8.73
C ASN A 235 12.26 15.08 8.01
N ALA A 236 11.34 14.24 7.52
CA ALA A 236 10.14 14.73 6.85
C ALA A 236 8.96 13.80 7.09
N LEU A 237 7.76 14.38 7.07
CA LEU A 237 6.48 13.69 7.20
C LEU A 237 5.47 14.27 6.18
N SER A 238 4.70 13.41 5.53
CA SER A 238 3.65 13.77 4.58
C SER A 238 2.33 13.16 4.98
N GLN A 239 1.20 13.85 4.75
CA GLN A 239 -0.09 13.18 4.54
C GLN A 239 0.08 12.15 3.41
N TYR A 240 -0.37 10.90 3.62
CA TYR A 240 -0.20 9.83 2.63
C TYR A 240 -1.06 10.07 1.39
N PHE A 241 -2.36 10.32 1.59
CA PHE A 241 -3.29 10.59 0.49
C PHE A 241 -3.35 12.10 0.18
N GLN A 242 -2.60 12.54 -0.82
CA GLN A 242 -2.49 13.95 -1.21
C GLN A 242 -3.66 14.52 -2.03
N TYR A 243 -4.63 13.71 -2.41
CA TYR A 243 -5.70 14.12 -3.34
C TYR A 243 -6.80 14.97 -2.70
N PHE A 244 -6.92 14.96 -1.37
CA PHE A 244 -7.94 15.71 -0.66
C PHE A 244 -7.33 16.46 0.53
N SER A 245 -8.04 17.50 0.96
CA SER A 245 -7.81 18.21 2.21
C SER A 245 -8.78 17.74 3.28
N SER A 246 -8.29 17.54 4.50
CA SER A 246 -9.12 17.24 5.66
C SER A 246 -9.11 18.42 6.64
N PRO A 247 -10.27 19.05 6.92
CA PRO A 247 -10.35 20.14 7.89
C PRO A 247 -9.84 19.75 9.28
N ARG A 248 -10.14 18.53 9.76
CA ARG A 248 -9.65 18.07 11.07
C ARG A 248 -8.13 17.88 11.07
N LEU A 249 -7.54 17.39 9.98
CA LEU A 249 -6.08 17.24 9.89
C LEU A 249 -5.39 18.60 9.90
N VAL A 250 -5.98 19.60 9.22
CA VAL A 250 -5.46 20.98 9.24
C VAL A 250 -5.51 21.56 10.65
N GLU A 251 -6.63 21.41 11.35
CA GLU A 251 -6.80 21.88 12.72
C GLU A 251 -5.86 21.18 13.71
N GLN A 252 -5.63 19.88 13.54
CA GLN A 252 -4.86 19.04 14.47
C GLN A 252 -3.40 18.82 14.04
N LYS A 253 -2.93 19.50 12.99
CA LYS A 253 -1.60 19.28 12.39
C LYS A 253 -0.47 19.24 13.42
N GLU A 254 -0.44 20.22 14.33
CA GLU A 254 0.61 20.31 15.36
C GLU A 254 0.53 19.20 16.41
N GLU A 255 -0.68 18.78 16.79
CA GLU A 255 -0.88 17.69 17.75
C GLU A 255 -0.45 16.35 17.14
N ILE A 256 -0.90 16.08 15.92
CA ILE A 256 -0.53 14.88 15.15
C ILE A 256 0.98 14.80 14.95
N GLN A 257 1.61 15.93 14.61
CA GLN A 257 3.06 16.02 14.49
C GLN A 257 3.76 15.61 15.80
N LYS A 258 3.31 16.15 16.95
CA LYS A 258 3.89 15.82 18.26
C LYS A 258 3.71 14.34 18.59
N ILE A 259 2.52 13.77 18.32
CA ILE A 259 2.24 12.34 18.54
C ILE A 259 3.21 11.47 17.75
N ILE A 260 3.35 11.71 16.44
CA ILE A 260 4.18 10.89 15.55
C ILE A 260 5.67 11.05 15.89
N LEU A 261 6.14 12.28 16.15
CA LEU A 261 7.54 12.52 16.52
C LEU A 261 7.88 11.85 17.85
N ASN A 262 7.02 11.98 18.87
CA ASN A 262 7.23 11.36 20.17
C ASN A 262 7.22 9.83 20.07
N PHE A 263 6.29 9.26 19.31
CA PHE A 263 6.23 7.83 19.02
C PHE A 263 7.48 7.33 18.29
N PHE A 264 7.93 8.07 17.28
CA PHE A 264 9.12 7.70 16.53
C PHE A 264 10.37 7.71 17.41
N GLU A 265 10.66 8.83 18.08
CA GLU A 265 11.91 8.99 18.83
C GLU A 265 12.00 8.06 20.06
N ASN A 266 10.88 7.86 20.77
CA ASN A 266 10.91 7.12 22.03
C ASN A 266 10.59 5.63 21.90
N GLU A 267 9.88 5.21 20.85
CA GLU A 267 9.39 3.83 20.73
C GLU A 267 9.91 3.12 19.48
N VAL A 268 9.76 3.73 18.29
CA VAL A 268 10.10 3.08 17.01
C VAL A 268 11.61 3.09 16.74
N LYS A 269 12.26 4.25 16.83
CA LYS A 269 13.70 4.42 16.55
C LYS A 269 14.59 3.52 17.42
N PRO A 270 14.36 3.35 18.74
CA PRO A 270 15.14 2.41 19.55
C PRO A 270 15.05 0.96 19.08
N CYS A 271 13.95 0.57 18.44
CA CYS A 271 13.78 -0.77 17.88
C CYS A 271 14.47 -0.91 16.52
N LEU A 272 14.19 -0.01 15.58
CA LEU A 272 14.63 -0.13 14.19
C LEU A 272 16.10 0.22 13.98
N SER A 273 16.67 1.13 14.76
CA SER A 273 18.07 1.60 14.61
C SER A 273 19.12 0.50 14.80
N THR A 274 18.72 -0.65 15.35
CA THR A 274 19.56 -1.85 15.46
C THR A 274 19.86 -2.51 14.09
N LYS A 275 19.02 -2.26 13.08
CA LYS A 275 19.08 -2.91 11.77
C LYS A 275 18.95 -1.95 10.59
N PHE A 276 18.22 -0.85 10.75
CA PHE A 276 17.89 0.09 9.69
C PHE A 276 18.31 1.51 10.06
N THR A 277 18.92 2.23 9.11
CA THR A 277 19.33 3.63 9.32
C THR A 277 18.70 4.59 8.32
N ASN A 278 18.37 4.11 7.12
CA ASN A 278 17.78 4.89 6.05
C ASN A 278 16.58 4.13 5.48
N TYR A 279 15.39 4.68 5.60
CA TYR A 279 14.15 4.05 5.14
C TYR A 279 13.01 5.06 5.06
N VAL A 280 11.97 4.71 4.33
CA VAL A 280 10.67 5.38 4.38
C VAL A 280 9.76 4.56 5.28
N ILE A 281 8.96 5.23 6.10
CA ILE A 281 8.09 4.58 7.09
C ILE A 281 6.68 5.14 7.00
N ASP A 282 5.69 4.26 6.88
CA ASP A 282 4.29 4.66 6.89
C ASP A 282 3.74 4.51 8.30
N PHE A 283 3.09 5.56 8.79
CA PHE A 283 2.45 5.64 10.10
C PHE A 283 0.95 5.80 9.94
N CYS A 284 0.20 5.41 10.95
CA CYS A 284 -1.16 5.90 11.13
C CYS A 284 -1.47 6.25 12.58
N ILE A 285 -2.57 6.96 12.76
CA ILE A 285 -3.22 7.14 14.06
C ILE A 285 -4.56 6.41 14.03
N ALA A 286 -4.70 5.37 14.85
CA ALA A 286 -5.92 4.56 14.90
C ALA A 286 -7.09 5.34 15.54
N LYS A 287 -8.31 5.05 15.09
CA LYS A 287 -9.54 5.53 15.77
C LYS A 287 -9.69 4.92 17.14
N GLU A 288 -9.38 3.63 17.25
CA GLU A 288 -9.49 2.86 18.48
C GLU A 288 -8.30 1.90 18.61
N PRO A 289 -7.51 2.00 19.71
CA PRO A 289 -7.60 3.00 20.76
C PRO A 289 -7.34 4.42 20.23
N LYS A 290 -8.14 5.39 20.68
CA LYS A 290 -8.06 6.77 20.19
C LYS A 290 -6.66 7.36 20.33
N ASN A 291 -6.18 8.01 19.26
CA ASN A 291 -4.89 8.68 19.17
C ASN A 291 -3.68 7.75 19.33
N GLN A 292 -3.85 6.43 19.18
CA GLN A 292 -2.74 5.47 19.22
C GLN A 292 -2.02 5.45 17.87
N PRO A 293 -0.72 5.82 17.81
CA PRO A 293 0.06 5.71 16.60
C PRO A 293 0.53 4.26 16.37
N PHE A 294 0.62 3.87 15.10
CA PHE A 294 1.16 2.57 14.68
C PHE A 294 2.05 2.73 13.45
N VAL A 295 3.02 1.84 13.31
CA VAL A 295 3.79 1.63 12.07
C VAL A 295 3.00 0.70 11.15
N ILE A 296 2.77 1.13 9.91
CA ILE A 296 2.12 0.35 8.87
C ILE A 296 3.16 -0.43 8.06
N GLU A 297 4.17 0.25 7.53
CA GLU A 297 5.06 -0.31 6.50
C GLU A 297 6.42 0.36 6.53
N LEU A 298 7.48 -0.39 6.18
CA LEU A 298 8.78 0.18 5.81
C LEU A 298 8.98 0.02 4.31
N ASN A 299 9.56 1.04 3.68
CA ASN A 299 9.90 1.06 2.27
C ASN A 299 11.36 1.52 2.06
N ALA A 300 11.94 1.16 0.92
CA ALA A 300 13.29 1.52 0.56
C ALA A 300 13.41 3.05 0.42
N PHE A 301 14.53 3.62 0.88
CA PHE A 301 14.68 5.07 0.95
C PHE A 301 14.55 5.72 -0.43
N HIS A 302 15.21 5.24 -1.49
CA HIS A 302 15.27 5.94 -2.77
C HIS A 302 14.19 5.57 -3.81
N PHE A 303 13.27 4.65 -3.52
CA PHE A 303 12.35 4.06 -4.52
C PHE A 303 10.88 4.12 -4.12
N SER A 304 10.56 4.94 -3.12
CA SER A 304 9.20 5.09 -2.61
C SER A 304 8.49 6.30 -3.24
N ASP A 305 7.16 6.23 -3.36
CA ASP A 305 6.33 7.40 -3.65
C ASP A 305 6.56 8.51 -2.61
N THR A 306 6.66 9.75 -3.08
CA THR A 306 7.04 10.89 -2.22
C THR A 306 5.87 11.64 -1.60
N CYS A 307 4.64 11.24 -1.91
CA CYS A 307 3.41 11.94 -1.51
C CYS A 307 3.53 13.44 -1.84
N LEU A 308 3.46 14.33 -0.84
CA LEU A 308 3.54 15.79 -1.01
C LEU A 308 4.97 16.34 -1.19
N PHE A 309 5.98 15.48 -1.28
CA PHE A 309 7.37 15.85 -1.55
C PHE A 309 7.79 15.45 -2.97
N ASN A 310 9.01 15.80 -3.34
CA ASN A 310 9.61 15.44 -4.62
C ASN A 310 11.09 15.07 -4.45
N TRP A 311 11.47 13.85 -4.85
CA TRP A 311 12.85 13.36 -4.69
C TRP A 311 13.93 14.30 -5.21
N ALA A 312 13.73 14.93 -6.37
CA ALA A 312 14.72 15.80 -6.98
C ALA A 312 14.87 17.15 -6.24
N LYS A 313 13.79 17.64 -5.59
CA LYS A 313 13.79 18.94 -4.91
C LYS A 313 14.07 18.83 -3.41
N ASP A 314 13.59 17.77 -2.79
CA ASP A 314 13.58 17.59 -1.34
C ASP A 314 14.66 16.61 -0.85
N GLN A 315 15.60 16.18 -1.71
CA GLN A 315 16.65 15.20 -1.34
C GLN A 315 17.47 15.65 -0.12
N GLU A 316 17.88 16.92 -0.08
CA GLU A 316 18.64 17.46 1.05
C GLU A 316 17.78 17.57 2.31
N LEU A 317 16.48 17.89 2.18
CA LEU A 317 15.56 17.87 3.30
C LEU A 317 15.47 16.46 3.91
N PHE A 318 15.31 15.43 3.07
CA PHE A 318 15.20 14.04 3.53
C PHE A 318 16.46 13.55 4.24
N LYS A 319 17.64 14.04 3.88
CA LYS A 319 18.92 13.59 4.45
C LYS A 319 19.39 14.43 5.63
N ASN A 320 19.27 15.75 5.51
CA ASN A 320 19.96 16.73 6.35
C ASN A 320 19.04 17.88 6.82
N GLY A 321 17.78 17.91 6.41
CA GLY A 321 16.90 19.04 6.68
C GLY A 321 16.38 19.07 8.11
N PRO A 322 15.93 20.24 8.58
CA PRO A 322 15.09 20.28 9.77
C PRO A 322 13.81 19.48 9.53
N PHE A 323 13.19 18.97 10.59
CA PHE A 323 11.93 18.26 10.46
C PHE A 323 10.86 19.13 9.75
N GLU A 324 10.23 18.58 8.71
CA GLU A 324 9.14 19.23 7.98
C GLU A 324 7.90 18.32 7.85
N PHE A 325 6.71 18.86 8.16
CA PHE A 325 5.43 18.16 7.98
C PHE A 325 4.53 18.84 6.93
N ARG A 326 4.31 18.16 5.80
CA ARG A 326 3.44 18.60 4.70
C ARG A 326 2.09 17.90 4.74
N ILE A 327 1.01 18.68 4.62
CA ILE A 327 -0.38 18.21 4.45
C ILE A 327 -1.07 19.03 3.36
N THR A 328 -2.14 18.50 2.77
CA THR A 328 -2.99 19.26 1.84
C THR A 328 -3.90 20.20 2.63
N GLU A 329 -3.48 21.46 2.78
CA GLU A 329 -4.16 22.44 3.65
C GLU A 329 -5.50 22.95 3.09
N LYS A 330 -5.68 22.89 1.78
CA LYS A 330 -6.91 23.30 1.09
C LYS A 330 -7.21 22.36 -0.07
N PRO A 331 -8.49 22.12 -0.41
CA PRO A 331 -8.85 21.39 -1.61
C PRO A 331 -8.15 21.95 -2.85
N ARG A 332 -7.49 21.09 -3.61
CA ARG A 332 -6.79 21.49 -4.85
C ARG A 332 -7.76 21.40 -6.02
N SER A 333 -7.98 22.50 -6.73
CA SER A 333 -8.80 22.50 -7.94
C SER A 333 -8.17 21.59 -9.00
N GLY A 334 -8.93 20.63 -9.50
CA GLY A 334 -8.44 19.68 -10.50
C GLY A 334 -7.68 18.49 -9.92
N ALA A 335 -7.73 18.24 -8.60
CA ALA A 335 -7.17 17.04 -8.00
C ALA A 335 -7.73 15.76 -8.64
N LYS A 336 -9.01 15.76 -9.05
CA LYS A 336 -9.59 14.65 -9.84
C LYS A 336 -8.82 14.41 -11.15
N ALA A 337 -8.27 15.45 -11.78
CA ALA A 337 -7.54 15.33 -13.04
C ALA A 337 -6.18 14.62 -12.87
N GLU A 338 -5.60 14.63 -11.67
CA GLU A 338 -4.33 13.95 -11.36
C GLU A 338 -4.50 12.43 -11.14
N LEU A 339 -5.73 11.98 -10.84
CA LEU A 339 -6.04 10.57 -10.67
C LEU A 339 -5.75 9.76 -11.94
N GLU A 340 -5.38 8.50 -11.75
CA GLU A 340 -5.32 7.54 -12.85
C GLU A 340 -6.69 7.37 -13.50
N LYS A 341 -6.69 6.97 -14.78
CA LYS A 341 -7.90 6.90 -15.60
C LYS A 341 -8.97 6.00 -14.96
N SER A 342 -8.59 4.83 -14.47
CA SER A 342 -9.52 3.88 -13.86
C SER A 342 -10.16 4.42 -12.59
N TRP A 343 -9.41 5.12 -11.74
CA TRP A 343 -9.95 5.79 -10.56
C TRP A 343 -10.98 6.87 -10.91
N LYS A 344 -10.77 7.61 -12.01
CA LYS A 344 -11.77 8.55 -12.52
C LYS A 344 -13.03 7.84 -12.99
N GLU A 345 -12.87 6.73 -13.71
CA GLU A 345 -13.99 5.90 -14.18
C GLU A 345 -14.79 5.33 -13.00
N LEU A 346 -14.13 4.86 -11.94
CA LEU A 346 -14.76 4.37 -10.71
C LEU A 346 -15.69 5.43 -10.08
N ILE A 347 -15.27 6.69 -9.98
CA ILE A 347 -16.11 7.79 -9.49
C ILE A 347 -17.39 7.93 -10.32
N GLU A 348 -17.33 7.63 -11.62
CA GLU A 348 -18.42 7.79 -12.59
C GLU A 348 -19.34 6.56 -12.66
N THR A 349 -18.89 5.39 -12.18
CA THR A 349 -19.70 4.15 -12.15
C THR A 349 -20.91 4.26 -11.22
N VAL A 350 -20.81 5.04 -10.15
CA VAL A 350 -21.89 5.21 -9.17
C VAL A 350 -22.79 6.35 -9.62
N LYS A 351 -23.85 6.01 -10.35
CA LYS A 351 -24.99 6.89 -10.59
C LYS A 351 -25.95 6.75 -9.40
N ILE A 352 -26.13 7.82 -8.63
CA ILE A 352 -27.08 7.87 -7.50
C ILE A 352 -28.40 8.46 -7.98
#